data_AF-A0A832B5L0-F1
#
_entry.id   AF-A0A832B5L0-F1
#
_cell.length_a   1.000
_cell.length_b   1.000
_cell.length_c   1.000
_cell.angle_alpha   90.00
_cell.angle_beta   90.00
_cell.angle_gamma   90.00
#
_symmetry.space_group_name_H-M   'P 1'
#
loop_
_entity.id
_entity.type
_entity.pdbx_description
1 polymer ?
#
loop_
_entity_poly.entity_id
_entity_poly.type
_entity_poly.pdbx_seq_one_letter_code
_entity_poly.pdbx_strand_id
1 'polypeptide(L)'
;MDFYDILREGCRDADSLSSVLGFKKFLVQEKDYTLSDLDAKGANKEADVLVGNDTNRLAKSTRYNAFIVPRNLAVDRFLVSRIKDADAVLCLPLDSITVTYGFVRARNIRMMRNLYSYARSKRVRISIASFAQSK
;
A
#
# COMPACT_ATOMS: atom_id res chain seq x y z
N MET A 1 -16.49 13.84 -1.10
CA MET A 1 -15.05 13.93 -0.81
C MET A 1 -14.35 13.49 -2.08
N ASP A 2 -13.57 14.35 -2.73
CA ASP A 2 -12.88 14.01 -3.97
C ASP A 2 -11.59 13.24 -3.63
N PHE A 3 -11.42 12.04 -4.18
CA PHE A 3 -10.24 11.20 -3.96
C PHE A 3 -9.26 11.35 -5.13
N TYR A 4 -7.98 11.49 -4.81
CA TYR A 4 -6.87 11.60 -5.75
C TYR A 4 -5.90 10.45 -5.47
N ASP A 5 -5.41 9.80 -6.53
CA ASP A 5 -4.51 8.64 -6.41
C ASP A 5 -3.16 8.95 -7.07
N ILE A 6 -2.13 8.22 -6.65
CA ILE A 6 -0.73 8.45 -7.02
C ILE A 6 -0.32 7.34 -7.98
N LEU A 7 0.03 7.72 -9.22
CA LEU A 7 0.52 6.78 -10.22
C LEU A 7 2.05 6.85 -10.31
N ARG A 8 2.68 5.67 -10.45
CA ARG A 8 4.10 5.53 -10.75
C ARG A 8 4.39 5.98 -12.18
N GLU A 9 5.59 6.50 -12.41
CA GLU A 9 6.11 6.78 -13.76
C GLU A 9 5.96 5.57 -14.70
N GLY A 10 5.49 5.82 -15.93
CA GLY A 10 5.28 4.80 -16.96
C GLY A 10 3.87 4.22 -17.06
N CYS A 11 2.93 4.60 -16.17
CA CYS A 11 1.54 4.16 -16.27
C CYS A 11 0.79 4.91 -17.39
N ARG A 12 0.52 4.23 -18.51
CA ARG A 12 -0.16 4.82 -19.69
C ARG A 12 -1.70 4.82 -19.61
N ASP A 13 -2.29 4.17 -18.60
CA ASP A 13 -3.74 3.89 -18.50
C ASP A 13 -4.44 4.59 -17.32
N ALA A 14 -4.05 5.83 -17.02
CA ALA A 14 -4.66 6.62 -15.95
C ALA A 14 -6.18 6.77 -16.11
N ASP A 15 -6.68 7.00 -17.32
CA ASP A 15 -8.12 7.23 -17.55
C ASP A 15 -8.97 5.97 -17.31
N SER A 16 -8.46 4.80 -17.71
CA SER A 16 -9.06 3.48 -17.41
C SER A 16 -9.19 3.26 -15.90
N LEU A 17 -8.13 3.54 -15.14
CA LEU A 17 -8.10 3.41 -13.68
C LEU A 17 -9.07 4.37 -12.99
N SER A 18 -9.28 5.60 -13.51
CA SER A 18 -10.20 6.58 -12.90
C SER A 18 -11.62 6.05 -12.88
N SER A 19 -12.02 5.47 -14.00
CA SER A 19 -13.38 4.95 -14.23
C SER A 19 -13.68 3.75 -13.34
N VAL A 20 -12.69 2.88 -13.11
CA VAL A 20 -12.84 1.66 -12.30
C VAL A 20 -12.81 1.96 -10.80
N LEU A 21 -11.98 2.91 -10.37
CA LEU A 21 -11.74 3.21 -8.95
C LEU A 21 -12.56 4.41 -8.43
N GLY A 22 -13.24 5.14 -9.31
CA GLY A 22 -14.04 6.32 -8.95
C GLY A 22 -13.20 7.53 -8.54
N PHE A 23 -11.93 7.58 -8.93
CA PHE A 23 -11.06 8.73 -8.70
C PHE A 23 -11.34 9.84 -9.70
N LYS A 24 -11.28 11.10 -9.24
CA LYS A 24 -11.61 12.26 -10.09
C LYS A 24 -10.43 12.68 -10.97
N LYS A 25 -9.19 12.51 -10.47
CA LYS A 25 -7.91 12.76 -11.17
C LYS A 25 -6.80 11.94 -10.50
N PHE A 26 -5.79 11.55 -11.28
CA PHE A 26 -4.54 10.99 -10.76
C PHE A 26 -3.45 12.06 -10.74
N LEU A 27 -2.60 12.03 -9.72
CA LEU A 27 -1.38 12.81 -9.65
C LEU A 27 -0.21 11.88 -9.99
N VAL A 28 0.52 12.21 -11.05
CA VAL A 28 1.78 11.53 -11.37
C VAL A 28 2.83 12.07 -10.39
N GLN A 29 3.47 11.17 -9.64
CA GLN A 29 4.39 11.57 -8.59
C GLN A 29 5.73 12.05 -9.20
N GLU A 30 6.08 13.33 -9.01
CA GLU A 30 7.36 13.94 -9.47
C GLU A 30 8.60 13.52 -8.65
N LYS A 31 8.48 12.48 -7.82
CA LYS A 31 9.58 11.96 -6.98
C LYS A 31 9.86 10.51 -7.31
N ASP A 32 11.12 10.22 -7.61
CA ASP A 32 11.65 8.86 -7.74
C ASP A 32 11.71 8.19 -6.36
N TYR A 33 10.61 7.55 -5.96
CA TYR A 33 10.61 6.70 -4.79
C TYR A 33 11.31 5.38 -5.13
N THR A 34 12.32 5.01 -4.34
CA THR A 34 12.91 3.68 -4.44
C THR A 34 11.93 2.65 -3.91
N LEU A 35 11.56 1.66 -4.72
CA LEU A 35 10.67 0.57 -4.34
C LEU A 35 11.46 -0.73 -4.18
N SER A 36 11.17 -1.46 -3.11
CA SER A 36 11.75 -2.78 -2.87
C SER A 36 10.67 -3.78 -2.47
N ASP A 37 10.59 -4.88 -3.25
CA ASP A 37 9.81 -6.04 -2.88
C ASP A 37 10.65 -6.90 -1.92
N LEU A 38 10.27 -6.88 -0.64
CA LEU A 38 10.95 -7.63 0.40
C LEU A 38 10.77 -9.14 0.24
N ASP A 39 9.84 -9.64 -0.57
CA ASP A 39 9.73 -11.07 -0.84
C ASP A 39 10.80 -11.53 -1.86
N ALA A 40 11.43 -10.62 -2.60
CA ALA A 40 12.45 -10.93 -3.60
C ALA A 40 13.85 -11.20 -3.00
N LYS A 41 14.66 -11.98 -3.74
CA LYS A 41 16.10 -12.16 -3.44
C LYS A 41 16.83 -10.84 -3.73
N GLY A 42 17.65 -10.37 -2.79
CA GLY A 42 18.41 -9.12 -2.94
C GLY A 42 17.63 -7.84 -2.59
N ALA A 43 16.49 -7.95 -1.90
CA ALA A 43 15.67 -6.80 -1.54
C ALA A 43 16.44 -5.72 -0.76
N ASN A 44 16.39 -4.48 -1.24
CA ASN A 44 16.93 -3.32 -0.56
C ASN A 44 16.02 -2.91 0.62
N LYS A 45 16.54 -2.93 1.85
CA LYS A 45 15.78 -2.53 3.05
C LYS A 45 15.77 -1.01 3.26
N GLU A 46 16.62 -0.29 2.55
CA GLU A 46 16.74 1.17 2.59
C GLU A 46 15.91 1.86 1.49
N ALA A 47 14.91 1.17 0.96
CA ALA A 47 13.99 1.74 -0.01
C ALA A 47 12.94 2.63 0.67
N ASP A 48 12.41 3.60 -0.07
CA ASP A 48 11.35 4.50 0.41
C ASP A 48 10.00 3.80 0.47
N VAL A 49 9.77 2.84 -0.42
CA VAL A 49 8.56 2.01 -0.48
C VAL A 49 8.95 0.56 -0.27
N LEU A 50 8.44 -0.05 0.80
CA LEU A 50 8.70 -1.43 1.17
C LEU A 50 7.41 -2.24 1.01
N VAL A 51 7.42 -3.20 0.09
CA VAL A 51 6.28 -4.07 -0.23
C VAL A 51 6.58 -5.50 0.21
N GLY A 52 5.61 -6.24 0.73
CA GLY A 52 5.81 -7.67 1.01
C GLY A 52 4.62 -8.38 1.65
N ASN A 53 4.68 -9.71 1.68
CA ASN A 53 3.70 -10.57 2.36
C ASN A 53 4.09 -10.88 3.80
N ASP A 54 5.39 -10.94 4.10
CA ASP A 54 5.91 -11.20 5.44
C ASP A 54 5.85 -9.92 6.30
N THR A 55 4.85 -9.87 7.18
CA THR A 55 4.63 -8.75 8.09
C THR A 55 5.78 -8.57 9.09
N ASN A 56 6.48 -9.63 9.49
CA ASN A 56 7.65 -9.54 10.36
C ASN A 56 8.83 -8.91 9.63
N ARG A 57 9.05 -9.29 8.37
CA ARG A 57 10.12 -8.72 7.54
C ARG A 57 9.84 -7.25 7.22
N LEU A 58 8.60 -6.90 6.93
CA LEU A 58 8.16 -5.50 6.79
C LEU A 58 8.40 -4.72 8.08
N ALA A 59 7.95 -5.25 9.22
CA ALA A 59 8.07 -4.60 10.53
C ALA A 59 9.54 -4.36 10.94
N LYS A 60 10.46 -5.25 10.57
CA LYS A 60 11.91 -5.11 10.80
C LYS A 60 12.60 -4.14 9.84
N SER A 61 11.97 -3.83 8.72
CA SER A 61 12.53 -2.94 7.69
C SER A 61 11.92 -1.53 7.75
N THR A 62 10.97 -1.30 8.66
CA THR A 62 10.35 0.01 8.87
C THR A 62 11.37 1.05 9.34
N ARG A 63 11.43 2.19 8.64
CA ARG A 63 12.24 3.36 8.99
C ARG A 63 11.43 4.64 8.91
N TYR A 64 11.99 5.75 9.40
CA TYR A 64 11.36 7.06 9.37
C TYR A 64 10.93 7.48 7.95
N ASN A 65 9.69 7.95 7.81
CA ASN A 65 9.08 8.39 6.54
C ASN A 65 8.96 7.34 5.41
N ALA A 66 9.21 6.05 5.67
CA ALA A 66 8.99 5.01 4.67
C ALA A 66 7.49 4.73 4.45
N PHE A 67 7.12 4.30 3.24
CA PHE A 67 5.81 3.75 2.92
C PHE A 67 5.85 2.24 3.03
N ILE A 68 5.02 1.68 3.91
CA ILE A 68 4.95 0.24 4.19
C ILE A 68 3.69 -0.33 3.57
N VAL A 69 3.85 -1.29 2.65
CA VAL A 69 2.78 -1.83 1.81
C VAL A 69 2.64 -3.33 2.09
N PRO A 70 1.75 -3.74 3.01
CA PRO A 70 1.49 -5.14 3.25
C PRO A 70 0.59 -5.73 2.15
N ARG A 71 1.07 -6.76 1.45
CA ARG A 71 0.25 -7.57 0.54
C ARG A 71 -0.67 -8.54 1.30
N ASN A 72 -0.24 -8.97 2.47
CA ASN A 72 -1.11 -9.67 3.41
C ASN A 72 -1.90 -8.65 4.25
N LEU A 73 -3.18 -8.48 3.93
CA LEU A 73 -4.06 -7.48 4.55
C LEU A 73 -4.58 -7.88 5.95
N ALA A 74 -4.07 -8.97 6.53
CA ALA A 74 -4.45 -9.38 7.88
C ALA A 74 -4.02 -8.31 8.89
N VAL A 75 -4.80 -8.17 9.98
CA VAL A 75 -4.45 -7.24 11.05
C VAL A 75 -3.24 -7.79 11.81
N ASP A 76 -2.08 -7.20 11.55
CA ASP A 76 -0.85 -7.47 12.31
C ASP A 76 -0.58 -6.31 13.28
N ARG A 77 -0.74 -6.59 14.58
CA ARG A 77 -0.54 -5.60 15.65
C ARG A 77 0.93 -5.19 15.79
N PHE A 78 1.85 -6.12 15.55
CA PHE A 78 3.29 -5.87 15.64
C PHE A 78 3.74 -4.94 14.53
N LEU A 79 3.32 -5.21 13.29
CA LEU A 79 3.59 -4.35 12.14
C LEU A 79 3.06 -2.93 12.37
N VAL A 80 1.79 -2.80 12.78
CA VAL A 80 1.16 -1.48 13.01
C VAL A 80 1.86 -0.72 14.14
N SER A 81 2.30 -1.39 15.21
CA SER A 81 3.11 -0.76 16.25
C SER A 81 4.42 -0.23 15.68
N ARG A 82 5.15 -1.04 14.90
CA ARG A 82 6.42 -0.62 14.30
C ARG A 82 6.27 0.55 13.32
N ILE A 83 5.20 0.55 12.53
CA ILE A 83 4.88 1.68 11.63
C ILE A 83 4.67 2.96 12.45
N LYS A 84 3.95 2.88 13.58
CA LYS A 84 3.75 4.02 14.46
C LYS A 84 5.06 4.49 15.09
N ASP A 85 5.83 3.58 15.66
CA ASP A 85 7.06 3.89 16.41
C ASP A 85 8.12 4.53 15.50
N ALA A 86 8.17 4.09 14.24
CA ALA A 86 9.06 4.65 13.24
C ALA A 86 8.51 5.91 12.55
N ASP A 87 7.30 6.36 12.88
CA ASP A 87 6.57 7.39 12.11
C ASP A 87 6.62 7.11 10.59
N ALA A 88 6.29 5.88 10.21
CA ALA A 88 6.14 5.47 8.82
C ALA A 88 4.67 5.60 8.37
N VAL A 89 4.44 5.51 7.07
CA VAL A 89 3.10 5.55 6.47
C VAL A 89 2.66 4.14 6.10
N LEU A 90 1.55 3.68 6.65
CA LEU A 90 0.89 2.46 6.17
C LEU A 90 0.19 2.76 4.84
N CYS A 91 0.61 2.10 3.78
CA CYS A 91 0.01 2.26 2.45
C CYS A 91 -0.83 1.03 2.12
N LEU A 92 -2.14 1.22 1.97
CA LEU A 92 -3.09 0.15 1.65
C LEU A 92 -3.18 -0.03 0.12
N PRO A 93 -2.81 -1.20 -0.41
CA PRO A 93 -2.73 -1.40 -1.84
C PRO A 93 -4.08 -1.85 -2.44
N LEU A 94 -4.57 -1.13 -3.45
CA LEU A 94 -5.85 -1.44 -4.10
C LEU A 94 -5.77 -2.58 -5.12
N ASP A 95 -4.58 -2.87 -5.67
CA ASP A 95 -4.34 -3.97 -6.59
C ASP A 95 -4.91 -5.31 -6.08
N SER A 96 -4.73 -5.59 -4.79
CA SER A 96 -5.25 -6.76 -4.09
C SER A 96 -6.77 -6.93 -4.17
N ILE A 97 -7.51 -5.85 -4.41
CA ILE A 97 -8.97 -5.81 -4.55
C ILE A 97 -9.37 -5.81 -6.03
N THR A 98 -8.67 -5.04 -6.86
CA THR A 98 -9.03 -4.87 -8.27
C THR A 98 -8.73 -6.10 -9.12
N VAL A 99 -7.66 -6.84 -8.81
CA VAL A 99 -7.25 -8.05 -9.58
C VAL A 99 -7.97 -9.33 -9.15
N THR A 100 -8.71 -9.29 -8.04
CA THR A 100 -9.43 -10.46 -7.49
C THR A 100 -10.94 -10.33 -7.71
N TYR A 101 -11.68 -11.44 -7.67
CA TYR A 101 -13.13 -11.48 -7.93
C TYR A 101 -13.90 -12.26 -6.86
N GLY A 102 -15.23 -12.06 -6.82
CA GLY A 102 -16.15 -12.83 -5.97
C GLY A 102 -15.82 -12.78 -4.47
N PHE A 103 -15.84 -13.96 -3.83
CA PHE A 103 -15.58 -14.10 -2.39
C PHE A 103 -14.19 -13.60 -1.97
N VAL A 104 -13.17 -13.78 -2.81
CA VAL A 104 -11.80 -13.33 -2.52
C VAL A 104 -11.74 -11.81 -2.43
N ARG A 105 -12.41 -11.10 -3.36
CA ARG A 105 -12.54 -9.64 -3.31
C ARG A 105 -13.23 -9.18 -2.03
N ALA A 106 -14.36 -9.80 -1.67
CA ALA A 106 -15.09 -9.46 -0.44
C ALA A 106 -14.26 -9.69 0.83
N ARG A 107 -13.48 -10.78 0.87
CA ARG A 107 -12.53 -11.07 1.95
C ARG A 107 -11.44 -10.00 2.04
N ASN A 108 -10.82 -9.63 0.92
CA ASN A 108 -9.76 -8.61 0.88
C ASN A 108 -10.28 -7.23 1.33
N ILE A 109 -11.47 -6.84 0.87
CA ILE A 109 -12.14 -5.60 1.33
C ILE A 109 -12.35 -5.63 2.85
N ARG A 110 -12.87 -6.74 3.39
CA ARG A 110 -13.08 -6.88 4.85
C ARG A 110 -11.76 -6.80 5.63
N MET A 111 -10.71 -7.47 5.15
CA MET A 111 -9.39 -7.47 5.78
C MET A 111 -8.77 -6.06 5.76
N MET A 112 -8.79 -5.39 4.59
CA MET A 112 -8.32 -4.01 4.44
C MET A 112 -9.07 -3.04 5.35
N ARG A 113 -10.41 -3.16 5.44
CA ARG A 113 -11.23 -2.36 6.36
C ARG A 113 -10.79 -2.53 7.80
N ASN A 114 -10.59 -3.78 8.24
CA ASN A 114 -10.18 -4.06 9.61
C ASN A 114 -8.78 -3.50 9.92
N LEU A 115 -7.83 -3.67 8.99
CA LEU A 115 -6.49 -3.12 9.10
C LEU A 115 -6.52 -1.58 9.16
N TYR A 116 -7.28 -0.94 8.27
CA TYR A 116 -7.49 0.50 8.25
C TYR A 116 -8.05 1.02 9.59
N SER A 117 -9.14 0.41 10.07
CA SER A 117 -9.76 0.80 11.34
C SER A 117 -8.81 0.65 12.52
N TYR A 118 -8.04 -0.46 12.56
CA TYR A 118 -7.06 -0.69 13.61
C TYR A 118 -5.91 0.31 13.56
N ALA A 119 -5.28 0.50 12.40
CA ALA A 119 -4.19 1.46 12.23
C ALA A 119 -4.63 2.90 12.57
N ARG A 120 -5.84 3.30 12.15
CA ARG A 120 -6.43 4.60 12.50
C ARG A 120 -6.62 4.76 14.01
N SER A 121 -7.09 3.71 14.71
CA SER A 121 -7.22 3.73 16.17
C SER A 121 -5.88 3.93 16.89
N LYS A 122 -4.77 3.57 16.24
CA LYS A 122 -3.40 3.75 16.75
C LYS A 122 -2.75 5.07 16.32
N ARG A 123 -3.47 5.92 15.57
CA ARG A 123 -2.98 7.19 15.00
C ARG A 123 -1.80 6.99 14.04
N VAL A 124 -1.78 5.86 13.33
CA VAL A 124 -0.81 5.64 12.23
C VAL A 124 -1.21 6.50 11.04
N ARG A 125 -0.21 7.07 10.34
CA ARG A 125 -0.41 7.74 9.04
C ARG A 125 -0.79 6.70 7.99
N ILE A 126 -1.90 6.90 7.30
CA ILE A 126 -2.42 5.95 6.32
C ILE A 126 -2.51 6.62 4.96
N SER A 127 -2.07 5.93 3.92
CA SER A 127 -2.30 6.28 2.52
C SER A 127 -2.94 5.10 1.78
N ILE A 128 -3.56 5.39 0.65
CA ILE A 128 -4.11 4.39 -0.28
C ILE A 128 -3.35 4.59 -1.60
N ALA A 129 -2.95 3.49 -2.24
CA ALA A 129 -2.32 3.57 -3.56
C ALA A 129 -2.80 2.43 -4.46
N SER A 130 -2.94 2.72 -5.75
CA SER A 130 -3.37 1.72 -6.75
C SER A 130 -2.45 0.51 -6.85
N PHE A 131 -1.12 0.71 -6.82
CA PHE A 131 -0.12 -0.31 -7.19
C PHE A 131 -0.43 -1.00 -8.53
N ALA A 132 -1.00 -0.26 -9.49
CA ALA A 132 -1.31 -0.78 -10.80
C ALA A 132 -0.03 -1.25 -11.53
N GLN A 133 -0.05 -2.48 -12.03
CA GLN A 133 1.01 -3.02 -12.89
C GLN A 133 0.53 -2.94 -14.34
N SER A 134 1.26 -2.27 -15.22
CA SER A 134 1.00 -2.37 -16.66
C SER A 134 1.36 -3.77 -17.13
N LYS A 135 0.46 -4.42 -17.88
CA LYS A 135 0.80 -5.62 -18.62
C LYS A 135 1.61 -5.28 -19.87
#